data_AF-A0A1D6IMZ8-F1
#
_entry.id   AF-A0A1D6IMZ8-F1
#
_cell.length_a   1.000
_cell.length_b   1.000
_cell.length_c   1.000
_cell.angle_alpha   90.00
_cell.angle_beta   90.00
_cell.angle_gamma   90.00
#
_symmetry.space_group_name_H-M   'P 1'
#
loop_
_entity.id
_entity.type
_entity.pdbx_description
1 polymer ?
#
loop_
_entity_poly.entity_id
_entity_poly.type
_entity_poly.pdbx_seq_one_letter_code
_entity_poly.pdbx_strand_id
1 'polypeptide(L)'
;MATSSGSCLIISLLVVVVAAALSASTASAQLSSTFYDTSCPSAMSTISSGVNSAVAQQARVGASLLRLHFHDCFVQGCDASILLNDTSGEQTQPPNLTLNPRAFDVVNSAFTAAMVKMGNLGPLTGTSGQIRLTCWKLNSS
;
A
#
# COMPACT_ATOMS: atom_id res chain seq x y z
N MET A 1 6.05 -1.67 59.47
CA MET A 1 7.02 -1.40 58.38
C MET A 1 6.40 -0.36 57.47
N ALA A 2 6.71 0.91 57.69
CA ALA A 2 6.21 2.01 56.88
C ALA A 2 7.04 2.06 55.59
N THR A 3 6.52 1.56 54.47
CA THR A 3 7.14 1.78 53.17
C THR A 3 7.01 3.27 52.85
N SER A 4 8.14 3.92 52.57
CA SER A 4 8.23 5.37 52.51
C SER A 4 7.31 5.93 51.42
N SER A 5 6.46 6.92 51.76
CA SER A 5 5.59 7.61 50.80
C SER A 5 6.36 8.23 49.62
N GLY A 6 7.67 8.47 49.78
CA GLY A 6 8.55 8.97 48.72
C GLY A 6 8.83 7.94 47.62
N SER A 7 8.93 6.65 47.96
CA SER A 7 9.23 5.58 46.98
C SER A 7 8.06 5.36 46.00
N CYS A 8 6.81 5.45 46.46
CA CYS A 8 5.64 5.36 45.59
C CYS A 8 5.53 6.53 44.60
N LEU A 9 5.89 7.75 45.03
CA LEU A 9 5.84 8.93 44.17
C LEU A 9 6.87 8.86 43.03
N ILE A 10 8.08 8.33 43.31
CA ILE A 10 9.14 8.15 42.31
C ILE A 10 8.74 7.10 41.28
N ILE A 11 8.14 5.99 41.72
CA ILE A 11 7.68 4.91 40.81
C ILE A 11 6.54 5.43 39.92
N SER A 12 5.54 6.12 40.49
CA SER A 12 4.46 6.72 39.69
C SER A 12 4.96 7.74 38.68
N LEU A 13 5.96 8.57 39.04
CA LEU A 13 6.55 9.54 38.12
C LEU A 13 7.30 8.84 36.97
N LEU A 14 8.08 7.80 37.27
CA LEU A 14 8.78 6.99 36.27
C LEU A 14 7.81 6.33 35.29
N VAL A 15 6.69 5.79 35.78
CA VAL A 15 5.65 5.18 34.94
C VAL A 15 5.02 6.22 34.00
N VAL A 16 4.75 7.43 34.49
CA VAL A 16 4.21 8.52 33.66
C VAL A 16 5.22 8.98 32.60
N VAL A 17 6.50 9.11 32.95
CA VAL A 17 7.57 9.50 32.01
C VAL A 17 7.77 8.45 30.92
N VAL A 18 7.77 7.16 31.28
CA VAL A 18 7.88 6.06 30.31
C VAL A 18 6.65 6.02 29.40
N ALA A 19 5.44 6.14 29.94
CA ALA A 19 4.21 6.17 29.15
C ALA A 19 4.21 7.35 28.15
N ALA A 20 4.64 8.55 28.57
CA ALA A 20 4.76 9.71 27.70
C ALA A 20 5.81 9.50 26.59
N ALA A 21 6.95 8.87 26.90
CA ALA A 21 7.98 8.54 25.90
C ALA A 21 7.50 7.51 24.86
N LEU A 22 6.63 6.57 25.24
CA LEU A 22 6.01 5.60 24.33
C LEU A 22 4.92 6.22 23.43
N SER A 23 4.41 7.40 23.75
CA SER A 23 3.34 8.06 22.99
C SER A 23 3.83 8.80 21.75
N ALA A 24 5.15 8.90 21.54
CA ALA A 24 5.76 9.75 20.52
C ALA A 24 5.84 9.13 19.11
N SER A 25 5.27 7.95 18.90
CA SER A 25 5.32 7.24 17.61
C SER A 25 3.96 7.27 16.90
N THR A 26 3.47 8.44 16.54
CA THR A 26 2.37 8.52 15.56
C THR A 26 2.96 8.26 14.17
N ALA A 27 2.90 7.00 13.73
CA ALA A 27 3.19 6.67 12.34
C ALA A 27 2.12 7.34 11.45
N SER A 28 2.50 8.45 10.83
CA SER A 28 1.67 9.11 9.82
C SER A 28 1.80 8.34 8.50
N ALA A 29 0.86 7.44 8.23
CA ALA A 29 0.71 6.82 6.91
C ALA A 29 -0.07 7.78 5.99
N GLN A 30 0.52 8.94 5.69
CA GLN A 30 -0.09 9.90 4.77
C GLN A 30 0.11 9.44 3.33
N LEU A 31 -0.98 9.32 2.60
CA LEU A 31 -0.98 9.07 1.17
C LEU A 31 -0.45 10.31 0.43
N SER A 32 0.39 10.10 -0.59
CA SER A 32 0.84 11.14 -1.49
C SER A 32 0.70 10.67 -2.94
N SER A 33 0.16 11.53 -3.81
CA SER A 33 0.10 11.27 -5.25
C SER A 33 1.48 11.20 -5.90
N THR A 34 2.49 11.78 -5.25
CA THR A 34 3.89 11.83 -5.72
C THR A 34 4.78 10.78 -5.05
N PHE A 35 4.21 9.88 -4.24
CA PHE A 35 4.98 8.88 -3.47
C PHE A 35 5.91 8.03 -4.36
N TYR A 36 5.48 7.73 -5.59
CA TYR A 36 6.23 6.94 -6.55
C TYR A 36 7.01 7.76 -7.58
N ASP A 37 7.01 9.09 -7.52
CA ASP A 37 7.64 9.92 -8.57
C ASP A 37 9.14 9.66 -8.71
N THR A 38 9.84 9.38 -7.60
CA THR A 38 11.28 9.07 -7.59
C THR A 38 11.55 7.59 -7.84
N SER A 39 10.79 6.69 -7.22
CA SER A 39 11.04 5.25 -7.26
C SER A 39 10.47 4.58 -8.52
N CYS A 40 9.36 5.10 -9.05
CA CYS A 40 8.73 4.67 -10.29
C CYS A 40 8.03 5.85 -11.02
N PRO A 41 8.81 6.73 -11.70
CA PRO A 41 8.29 7.92 -12.37
C PRO A 41 7.25 7.63 -13.46
N SER A 42 7.27 6.43 -14.05
CA SER A 42 6.34 6.03 -15.10
C SER A 42 5.08 5.30 -14.60
N ALA A 43 4.91 5.15 -13.28
CA ALA A 43 3.77 4.39 -12.72
C ALA A 43 2.44 5.03 -13.15
N MET A 44 2.24 6.31 -12.78
CA MET A 44 0.98 7.01 -13.02
C MET A 44 0.64 7.08 -14.51
N SER A 45 1.60 7.45 -15.37
CA SER A 45 1.38 7.53 -16.81
C SER A 45 1.04 6.19 -17.45
N THR A 46 1.66 5.10 -16.98
CA THR A 46 1.35 3.74 -17.45
C THR A 46 -0.06 3.31 -17.03
N ILE A 47 -0.44 3.56 -15.77
CA ILE A 47 -1.77 3.23 -15.25
C ILE A 47 -2.84 4.04 -15.98
N SER A 48 -2.68 5.37 -16.11
CA SER A 48 -3.63 6.23 -16.80
C SER A 48 -3.80 5.84 -18.27
N SER A 49 -2.71 5.49 -18.96
CA SER A 49 -2.78 5.00 -20.35
C SER A 49 -3.58 3.70 -20.47
N GLY A 50 -3.37 2.75 -19.56
CA GLY A 50 -4.10 1.48 -19.53
C GLY A 50 -5.60 1.68 -19.29
N VAL A 51 -5.95 2.47 -18.27
CA VAL A 51 -7.34 2.80 -17.94
C VAL A 51 -8.04 3.52 -19.09
N ASN A 52 -7.40 4.54 -19.68
CA ASN A 52 -7.96 5.29 -20.80
C ASN A 52 -8.19 4.40 -22.03
N SER A 53 -7.26 3.47 -22.30
CA SER A 53 -7.41 2.51 -23.40
C SER A 53 -8.60 1.58 -23.16
N ALA A 54 -8.79 1.09 -21.93
CA ALA A 54 -9.91 0.22 -21.58
C ALA A 54 -11.27 0.95 -21.65
N VAL A 55 -11.33 2.19 -21.19
CA VAL A 55 -12.54 3.03 -21.28
C VAL A 55 -12.87 3.40 -22.72
N ALA A 56 -11.86 3.66 -23.56
CA ALA A 56 -12.05 3.91 -24.99
C ALA A 56 -12.62 2.69 -25.73
N GLN A 57 -12.21 1.48 -25.34
CA GLN A 57 -12.80 0.25 -25.87
C GLN A 57 -14.24 0.07 -25.39
N GLN A 58 -14.51 0.33 -24.10
CA GLN A 58 -15.83 0.19 -23.50
C GLN A 58 -16.06 1.21 -22.39
N ALA A 59 -16.87 2.23 -22.66
CA ALA A 59 -17.14 3.31 -21.70
C ALA A 59 -17.67 2.81 -20.33
N ARG A 60 -18.46 1.72 -20.32
CA ARG A 60 -19.01 1.12 -19.09
C ARG A 60 -17.94 0.53 -18.15
N VAL A 61 -16.72 0.31 -18.63
CA VAL A 61 -15.60 -0.16 -17.79
C VAL A 61 -15.24 0.89 -16.73
N GLY A 62 -15.35 2.19 -17.04
CA GLY A 62 -15.08 3.25 -16.05
C GLY A 62 -15.97 3.13 -14.80
N ALA A 63 -17.27 2.92 -15.00
CA ALA A 63 -18.21 2.67 -13.89
C ALA A 63 -17.92 1.34 -13.17
N SER A 64 -17.45 0.33 -13.91
CA SER A 64 -17.09 -0.97 -13.34
C SER A 64 -15.84 -0.90 -12.45
N LEU A 65 -14.83 -0.12 -12.85
CA LEU A 65 -13.62 0.14 -12.06
C LEU A 65 -13.94 0.91 -10.76
N LEU A 66 -14.82 1.92 -10.85
CA LEU A 66 -15.27 2.66 -9.68
C LEU A 66 -16.02 1.74 -8.70
N ARG A 67 -16.91 0.88 -9.22
CA ARG A 67 -17.60 -0.11 -8.39
C ARG A 67 -16.61 -1.07 -7.73
N LEU A 68 -15.63 -1.59 -8.48
CA LEU A 68 -14.60 -2.46 -7.93
C LEU A 68 -13.82 -1.78 -6.79
N HIS A 69 -13.44 -0.51 -6.96
CA HIS A 69 -12.77 0.27 -5.91
C HIS A 69 -13.61 0.41 -4.63
N PHE A 70 -14.92 0.65 -4.77
CA PHE A 70 -15.80 0.67 -3.60
C PHE A 70 -15.93 -0.69 -2.92
N HIS A 71 -15.96 -1.77 -3.68
CA HIS A 71 -16.03 -3.12 -3.12
C HIS A 71 -14.74 -3.54 -2.41
N ASP A 72 -13.58 -3.06 -2.85
CA ASP A 72 -12.29 -3.22 -2.16
C ASP A 72 -12.28 -2.40 -0.86
N CYS A 73 -12.46 -1.08 -0.96
CA CYS A 73 -12.24 -0.19 0.17
C CYS A 73 -13.28 -0.30 1.31
N PHE A 74 -14.48 -0.84 1.05
CA PHE A 74 -15.55 -0.88 2.05
C PHE A 74 -15.34 -1.98 3.09
N VAL A 75 -14.60 -3.04 2.74
CA VAL A 75 -14.31 -4.17 3.64
C VAL A 75 -12.82 -4.11 3.99
N GLN A 76 -12.50 -3.88 5.26
CA GLN A 76 -11.13 -3.95 5.82
C GLN A 76 -10.06 -2.99 5.22
N GLY A 77 -10.33 -2.27 4.14
CA GLY A 77 -9.50 -1.20 3.59
C GLY A 77 -9.18 -1.39 2.10
N CYS A 78 -8.54 -0.40 1.48
CA CYS A 78 -8.15 -0.46 0.07
C CYS A 78 -6.82 -1.22 -0.10
N ASP A 79 -6.84 -2.54 0.14
CA ASP A 79 -5.64 -3.38 0.14
C ASP A 79 -5.54 -4.31 -1.07
N ALA A 80 -6.48 -4.20 -2.03
CA ALA A 80 -6.58 -5.02 -3.23
C ALA A 80 -6.82 -6.52 -2.94
N SER A 81 -7.27 -6.88 -1.73
CA SER A 81 -7.61 -8.27 -1.38
C SER A 81 -8.73 -8.83 -2.26
N ILE A 82 -9.63 -7.98 -2.76
CA ILE A 82 -10.65 -8.37 -3.74
C ILE A 82 -10.08 -8.85 -5.08
N LEU A 83 -8.82 -8.56 -5.42
CA LEU A 83 -8.21 -9.05 -6.66
C LEU A 83 -7.70 -10.49 -6.56
N LEU A 84 -7.64 -11.05 -5.34
CA LEU A 84 -7.20 -12.41 -5.10
C LEU A 84 -8.30 -13.41 -5.47
N ASN A 85 -7.96 -14.37 -6.33
CA ASN A 85 -8.85 -15.45 -6.74
C ASN A 85 -8.57 -16.70 -5.90
N ASP A 86 -9.24 -16.81 -4.77
CA ASP A 86 -9.24 -17.96 -3.88
C ASP A 86 -10.67 -18.50 -3.69
N THR A 87 -10.78 -19.72 -3.18
CA THR A 87 -12.09 -20.36 -2.96
C THR A 87 -12.86 -19.81 -1.76
N SER A 88 -12.24 -18.96 -0.94
CA SER A 88 -12.78 -18.51 0.35
C SER A 88 -12.65 -17.01 0.61
N GLY A 89 -12.10 -16.25 -0.33
CA GLY A 89 -11.86 -14.82 -0.17
C GLY A 89 -12.92 -13.99 -0.87
N GLU A 90 -12.61 -12.72 -1.00
CA GLU A 90 -13.62 -11.68 -1.15
C GLU A 90 -14.40 -11.81 -2.45
N GLN A 91 -13.78 -12.23 -3.56
CA GLN A 91 -14.47 -12.37 -4.85
C GLN A 91 -15.69 -13.30 -4.80
N THR A 92 -15.63 -14.34 -3.95
CA THR A 92 -16.70 -15.34 -3.82
C THR A 92 -17.87 -14.86 -2.95
N GLN A 93 -17.72 -13.72 -2.28
CA GLN A 93 -18.75 -13.18 -1.41
C GLN A 93 -19.96 -12.67 -2.23
N PRO A 94 -21.21 -12.86 -1.76
CA PRO A 94 -22.41 -12.53 -2.52
C PRO A 94 -22.44 -11.11 -3.15
N PRO A 95 -21.97 -10.04 -2.47
CA PRO A 95 -21.94 -8.70 -3.07
C PRO A 95 -21.03 -8.62 -4.31
N ASN A 96 -19.97 -9.43 -4.36
CA ASN A 96 -18.91 -9.38 -5.36
C ASN A 96 -19.21 -10.22 -6.61
N LEU A 97 -20.17 -11.15 -6.54
CA LEU A 97 -20.59 -12.00 -7.66
C LEU A 97 -21.16 -11.23 -8.87
N THR A 98 -21.56 -9.97 -8.67
CA THR A 98 -22.11 -9.09 -9.71
C THR A 98 -21.08 -8.10 -10.27
N LEU A 99 -19.83 -8.15 -9.80
CA LEU A 99 -18.76 -7.33 -10.33
C LEU A 99 -18.43 -7.74 -11.76
N ASN A 100 -18.06 -6.76 -12.57
CA ASN A 100 -17.76 -6.99 -13.98
C ASN A 100 -16.37 -7.63 -14.12
N PRO A 101 -16.23 -8.84 -14.70
CA PRO A 101 -14.94 -9.50 -14.90
C PRO A 101 -13.92 -8.63 -15.66
N ARG A 102 -14.39 -7.82 -16.62
CA ARG A 102 -13.51 -6.91 -17.37
C ARG A 102 -12.83 -5.85 -16.50
N ALA A 103 -13.42 -5.47 -15.36
CA ALA A 103 -12.77 -4.53 -14.44
C ALA A 103 -11.52 -5.17 -13.81
N PHE A 104 -11.62 -6.44 -13.40
CA PHE A 104 -10.46 -7.20 -12.89
C PHE A 104 -9.37 -7.35 -13.95
N ASP A 105 -9.75 -7.68 -15.20
CA ASP A 105 -8.79 -7.79 -16.30
C ASP A 105 -8.02 -6.49 -16.53
N VAL A 106 -8.70 -5.35 -16.46
CA VAL A 106 -8.09 -4.03 -16.68
C VAL A 106 -7.12 -3.68 -15.54
N VAL A 107 -7.52 -3.92 -14.28
CA VAL A 107 -6.63 -3.68 -13.14
C VAL A 107 -5.40 -4.59 -13.19
N ASN A 108 -5.60 -5.88 -13.44
CA ASN A 108 -4.52 -6.85 -13.57
C ASN A 108 -3.58 -6.51 -14.72
N SER A 109 -4.12 -6.16 -15.90
CA SER A 109 -3.32 -5.78 -17.06
C SER A 109 -2.53 -4.49 -16.83
N ALA A 110 -3.15 -3.46 -16.22
CA ALA A 110 -2.47 -2.21 -15.88
C ALA A 110 -1.36 -2.43 -14.85
N PHE A 111 -1.61 -3.27 -13.85
CA PHE A 111 -0.61 -3.66 -12.85
C PHE A 111 0.55 -4.43 -13.48
N THR A 112 0.28 -5.45 -14.30
CA THR A 112 1.32 -6.19 -15.03
C THR A 112 2.13 -5.26 -15.94
N ALA A 113 1.48 -4.37 -16.69
CA ALA A 113 2.16 -3.41 -17.55
C ALA A 113 3.06 -2.47 -16.74
N ALA A 114 2.59 -1.98 -15.60
CA ALA A 114 3.40 -1.18 -14.69
C ALA A 114 4.60 -1.98 -14.16
N MET A 115 4.41 -3.23 -13.73
CA MET A 115 5.47 -4.10 -13.22
C MET A 115 6.53 -4.44 -14.27
N VAL A 116 6.12 -4.75 -15.50
CA VAL A 116 7.06 -4.98 -16.62
C VAL A 116 7.85 -3.72 -16.92
N LYS A 117 7.20 -2.56 -16.93
CA LYS A 117 7.86 -1.28 -17.23
C LYS A 117 8.79 -0.83 -16.11
N MET A 118 8.45 -1.17 -14.85
CA MET A 118 9.33 -1.02 -13.69
C MET A 118 10.53 -1.96 -13.73
N GLY A 119 10.34 -3.21 -14.16
CA GLY A 119 11.45 -4.17 -14.32
C GLY A 119 12.48 -3.75 -15.37
N ASN A 120 12.06 -2.93 -16.33
CA ASN A 120 12.95 -2.33 -17.32
C ASN A 120 13.69 -1.07 -16.82
N LEU A 121 13.42 -0.60 -15.58
CA LEU A 121 14.27 0.37 -14.92
C LEU A 121 15.52 -0.38 -14.44
N GLY A 122 16.63 -0.20 -15.15
CA GLY A 122 17.91 -0.79 -14.76
C GLY A 122 18.26 -0.39 -13.31
N PRO A 123 18.84 -1.30 -12.51
CA PRO A 123 19.26 -0.96 -11.15
C PRO A 123 20.21 0.23 -11.21
N LEU A 124 20.09 1.16 -10.26
CA LEU A 124 21.08 2.22 -10.12
C LEU A 124 22.43 1.54 -9.81
N THR A 125 23.38 1.62 -10.74
CA THR A 125 24.73 1.07 -10.61
C THR A 125 25.76 2.19 -10.47
N GLY A 126 26.82 1.97 -9.70
CA GLY A 126 27.92 2.93 -9.54
C GLY A 126 27.68 3.92 -8.39
N THR A 127 28.03 5.20 -8.58
CA THR A 127 27.82 6.24 -7.54
C THR A 127 26.36 6.62 -7.35
N SER A 128 25.50 6.31 -8.33
CA SER A 128 24.05 6.54 -8.27
C SER A 128 23.30 5.45 -7.50
N GLY A 129 23.93 4.30 -7.19
CA GLY A 129 23.33 3.22 -6.42
C GLY A 129 24.16 1.93 -6.43
N GLN A 130 23.96 1.09 -5.42
CA GLN A 130 24.63 -0.20 -5.28
C GLN A 130 23.60 -1.32 -5.11
N ILE A 131 23.72 -2.37 -5.92
CA ILE A 131 22.93 -3.59 -5.75
C ILE A 131 23.40 -4.25 -4.45
N ARG A 132 22.52 -4.28 -3.46
CA ARG A 132 22.86 -4.85 -2.15
C ARG A 132 22.83 -6.37 -2.28
N LEU A 133 23.98 -7.00 -2.07
CA LEU A 133 24.07 -8.47 -1.97
C LEU A 133 23.34 -9.01 -0.72
N THR A 134 22.95 -8.12 0.20
CA THR A 134 22.33 -8.48 1.47
C THR A 134 21.24 -7.45 1.83
N CYS A 135 19.97 -7.83 1.68
CA CYS A 135 18.84 -6.90 1.79
C CYS A 135 18.53 -6.44 3.23
N TRP A 136 18.99 -7.17 4.26
CA TRP A 136 18.68 -6.88 5.67
C TRP A 136 19.73 -5.99 6.36
N LYS A 137 20.89 -5.78 5.75
CA LYS A 137 21.95 -4.97 6.36
C LYS A 137 21.63 -3.49 6.17
N LEU A 138 21.45 -2.67 7.20
CA LEU A 138 21.30 -1.21 7.02
C LEU A 138 22.59 -0.62 6.42
N ASN A 139 22.48 0.38 5.54
CA ASN A 139 23.68 1.00 4.94
C ASN A 139 24.32 1.88 6.00
N SER A 140 25.58 1.64 6.33
CA SER A 140 26.34 2.54 7.20
C SER A 140 26.71 3.77 6.37
N SER A 141 26.28 4.95 6.84
CA SER A 141 26.53 6.25 6.23
C SER A 141 28.02 6.59 6.19
#